data_AF-A0A7C4MGD7-F1
#
_entry.id   AF-A0A7C4MGD7-F1
#
_cell.length_a   1.000
_cell.length_b   1.000
_cell.length_c   1.000
_cell.angle_alpha   90.00
_cell.angle_beta   90.00
_cell.angle_gamma   90.00
#
_symmetry.space_group_name_H-M   'P 1'
#
loop_
_entity.id
_entity.type
_entity.pdbx_description
1 polymer ?
#
loop_
_entity_poly.entity_id
_entity_poly.type
_entity_poly.pdbx_seq_one_letter_code
_entity_poly.pdbx_strand_id
1 'polypeptide(L)' 'MKVRPKRYIVWSTDKEIDLSDPWQKKWYIKQVLTKGRAEDVSELNWEEIKNLLPELELPKEIKSLWEDYFASQG' A
#
# COMPACT_ATOMS: atom_id res chain seq x y z
N MET A 1 -8.86 10.61 6.44
CA MET A 1 -9.97 9.72 6.00
C MET A 1 -9.73 8.38 6.67
N LYS A 2 -10.73 7.80 7.34
CA LYS A 2 -10.53 6.54 8.06
C LYS A 2 -10.96 5.35 7.22
N VAL A 3 -10.15 4.28 7.23
CA VAL A 3 -10.44 3.03 6.55
C VAL A 3 -10.34 1.86 7.53
N ARG A 4 -11.18 0.85 7.35
CA ARG A 4 -11.01 -0.42 8.06
C ARG A 4 -10.31 -1.40 7.12
N PRO A 5 -9.10 -1.88 7.47
CA PRO A 5 -8.39 -2.82 6.61
C PRO A 5 -9.20 -4.12 6.50
N LYS A 6 -9.23 -4.72 5.31
CA LYS A 6 -9.80 -6.07 5.13
C LYS A 6 -8.94 -7.07 5.92
N ARG A 7 -9.57 -7.99 6.66
CA ARG A 7 -8.88 -8.91 7.60
C ARG A 7 -7.79 -9.77 6.98
N TYR A 8 -7.90 -10.10 5.68
CA TYR A 8 -6.87 -10.88 4.99
C TYR A 8 -5.62 -10.05 4.66
N ILE A 9 -5.73 -8.72 4.64
CA ILE A 9 -4.58 -7.81 4.48
C ILE A 9 -3.93 -7.58 5.84
N VAL A 10 -4.74 -7.29 6.86
CA VAL A 10 -4.29 -7.12 8.24
C VAL A 10 -5.16 -7.92 9.19
N TRP A 11 -4.62 -9.03 9.69
CA TRP A 11 -5.34 -9.92 10.61
C TRP A 11 -5.20 -9.50 12.08
N SER A 12 -4.17 -8.70 12.42
CA SER A 12 -3.75 -8.43 13.80
C SER A 12 -4.45 -7.22 14.44
N THR A 13 -5.25 -6.48 13.70
CA THR A 13 -5.99 -5.31 14.22
C THR A 13 -7.30 -5.11 13.48
N ASP A 14 -8.36 -4.84 14.23
CA ASP A 14 -9.67 -4.41 13.71
C ASP A 14 -9.84 -2.87 13.82
N LYS A 15 -8.76 -2.14 14.14
CA LYS A 15 -8.80 -0.68 14.30
C LYS A 15 -8.90 0.04 12.96
N GLU A 16 -9.62 1.15 12.97
CA GLU A 16 -9.61 2.11 11.86
C GLU A 16 -8.22 2.73 11.70
N ILE A 17 -7.78 2.80 10.45
CA ILE A 17 -6.54 3.43 10.03
C ILE A 17 -6.90 4.82 9.52
N ASP A 18 -6.26 5.85 10.05
CA ASP A 18 -6.42 7.20 9.53
C ASP A 18 -5.40 7.51 8.43
N LEU A 19 -5.88 7.64 7.19
CA LEU A 19 -5.09 7.99 6.02
C LEU A 19 -4.68 9.47 5.96
N SER A 20 -5.16 10.32 6.88
CA SER A 20 -4.59 11.68 7.07
C SER A 20 -3.29 11.67 7.88
N ASP A 21 -3.05 10.62 8.66
CA ASP A 21 -1.77 10.45 9.36
C ASP A 21 -0.75 9.83 8.39
N PRO A 22 0.35 10.53 8.04
CA PRO A 22 1.34 10.03 7.08
C PRO A 22 1.94 8.69 7.47
N TRP A 23 2.11 8.43 8.77
CA TRP A 23 2.68 7.18 9.24
C TRP A 23 1.72 6.01 9.02
N GLN A 24 0.46 6.16 9.45
CA GLN A 24 -0.59 5.15 9.22
C GLN A 24 -0.85 4.91 7.73
N LYS A 25 -0.83 5.97 6.92
CA LYS A 25 -1.00 5.88 5.48
C LYS A 25 0.09 5.03 4.82
N LYS A 26 1.37 5.36 5.07
CA LYS A 26 2.52 4.59 4.56
C LYS A 26 2.46 3.14 5.00
N TRP A 27 2.13 2.91 6.27
CA TRP A 27 2.00 1.56 6.81
C TRP A 27 0.88 0.77 6.12
N TYR A 28 -0.28 1.38 5.90
CA TYR A 28 -1.40 0.73 5.24
C TYR A 28 -1.11 0.39 3.78
N ILE A 29 -0.55 1.35 3.03
CA ILE A 29 -0.14 1.12 1.64
C ILE A 29 0.85 -0.05 1.57
N LYS A 30 1.84 -0.10 2.48
CA LYS A 30 2.75 -1.26 2.58
C LYS A 30 2.00 -2.59 2.77
N GLN A 31 0.97 -2.63 3.63
CA GLN A 31 0.20 -3.88 3.82
C GLN A 31 -0.56 -4.26 2.55
N VAL A 32 -1.20 -3.31 1.88
CA VAL A 32 -1.96 -3.55 0.64
C VAL A 32 -1.02 -4.00 -0.49
N LEU A 33 0.13 -3.35 -0.68
CA LEU A 33 1.10 -3.74 -1.71
C LEU A 33 1.74 -5.11 -1.47
N THR A 34 1.77 -5.59 -0.22
CA THR A 34 2.40 -6.87 0.14
C THR A 34 1.39 -8.02 0.19
N LYS A 35 0.15 -7.75 0.62
CA LYS A 35 -0.85 -8.79 0.97
C LYS A 35 -2.22 -8.58 0.32
N GLY A 36 -2.42 -7.41 -0.29
CA GLY A 36 -3.66 -7.07 -0.97
C GLY A 36 -3.83 -7.86 -2.26
N ARG A 37 -5.08 -7.97 -2.70
CA ARG A 37 -5.45 -8.49 -4.02
C ARG A 37 -5.39 -7.35 -5.04
N ALA A 38 -5.48 -7.67 -6.32
CA ALA A 38 -5.50 -6.67 -7.39
C ALA A 38 -6.61 -5.62 -7.19
N GLU A 39 -7.79 -6.05 -6.74
CA GLU A 39 -8.92 -5.17 -6.40
C GLU A 39 -8.53 -4.16 -5.30
N ASP A 40 -7.84 -4.59 -4.25
CA ASP A 40 -7.43 -3.72 -3.14
C ASP A 40 -6.41 -2.67 -3.56
N VAL A 41 -5.49 -3.05 -4.44
CA VAL A 41 -4.51 -2.11 -5.00
C VAL A 41 -5.22 -1.13 -5.92
N SER A 42 -6.22 -1.56 -6.69
CA SER A 42 -6.97 -0.68 -7.59
C SER A 42 -7.78 0.41 -6.89
N GLU A 43 -8.15 0.18 -5.61
CA GLU A 43 -8.82 1.18 -4.77
C GLU A 43 -7.86 2.28 -4.27
N LEU A 44 -6.53 2.09 -4.40
CA LEU A 44 -5.53 3.09 -3.99
C LEU A 44 -5.26 4.12 -5.09
N ASN A 45 -4.77 5.29 -4.66
CA ASN A 45 -4.27 6.30 -5.59
C ASN A 45 -2.89 5.89 -6.11
N TRP A 46 -2.82 5.56 -7.41
CA TRP A 46 -1.61 5.10 -8.08
C TRP A 46 -0.48 6.14 -8.14
N GLU A 47 -0.80 7.42 -8.30
CA GLU A 47 0.21 8.50 -8.27
C GLU A 47 0.81 8.63 -6.87
N GLU A 48 -0.03 8.52 -5.84
CA GLU A 48 0.42 8.53 -4.45
C GLU A 48 1.32 7.32 -4.14
N ILE A 49 0.94 6.12 -4.60
CA ILE A 49 1.80 4.93 -4.45
C ILE A 49 3.15 5.17 -5.13
N LYS A 50 3.15 5.64 -6.38
CA LYS A 50 4.38 5.90 -7.14
C LYS A 50 5.32 6.86 -6.41
N ASN A 51 4.78 7.92 -5.81
CA ASN A 51 5.55 8.90 -5.06
C ASN A 51 6.07 8.36 -3.72
N LEU A 52 5.28 7.52 -3.04
CA LEU A 52 5.66 6.95 -1.74
C LEU A 52 6.58 5.73 -1.86
N LEU A 53 6.53 5.00 -2.98
CA LEU A 53 7.24 3.74 -3.20
C LEU A 53 8.73 3.78 -2.82
N PRO A 54 9.51 4.84 -3.16
CA PRO A 54 10.92 4.94 -2.76
C PRO A 54 11.11 4.93 -1.23
N GLU A 55 10.17 5.53 -0.49
CA GLU A 55 10.19 5.69 0.96
C GLU A 55 9.59 4.48 1.71
N LEU A 56 8.87 3.59 1.02
CA LEU A 56 8.29 2.41 1.65
C LEU A 56 9.35 1.33 1.90
N GLU A 57 9.39 0.86 3.15
CA GLU A 57 10.17 -0.31 3.55
C GLU A 57 9.43 -1.59 3.15
N LEU A 58 9.56 -2.00 1.88
CA LEU A 58 8.99 -3.23 1.33
C LEU A 58 10.04 -4.35 1.26
N PRO A 59 9.62 -5.63 1.29
CA PRO A 59 10.48 -6.73 0.86
C PRO A 59 11.03 -6.46 -0.55
N LYS A 60 12.29 -6.80 -0.79
CA LYS A 60 13.03 -6.40 -1.99
C LYS A 60 12.32 -6.81 -3.29
N GLU A 61 11.78 -8.02 -3.31
CA GLU A 61 11.10 -8.61 -4.47
C GLU A 61 9.80 -7.87 -4.78
N ILE A 62 9.05 -7.50 -3.73
CA ILE A 62 7.82 -6.71 -3.85
C ILE A 62 8.14 -5.29 -4.31
N LYS A 63 9.20 -4.69 -3.76
CA LYS A 63 9.63 -3.34 -4.17
C LYS A 63 9.99 -3.31 -5.66
N SER A 64 10.85 -4.24 -6.09
CA SER A 64 11.26 -4.36 -7.50
C SER A 64 10.06 -4.55 -8.41
N LEU A 65 9.12 -5.44 -8.06
CA LEU A 65 7.92 -5.68 -8.85
C LEU A 65 7.10 -4.40 -9.09
N TRP A 66 6.91 -3.59 -8.06
CA TRP A 66 6.18 -2.33 -8.20
C TRP A 66 6.99 -1.27 -8.95
N GLU A 67 8.30 -1.17 -8.70
CA GLU A 67 9.18 -0.25 -9.42
C GLU A 67 9.19 -0.55 -10.93
N ASP A 68 9.31 -1.84 -11.30
CA ASP A 68 9.26 -2.31 -12.69
C ASP A 68 7.90 -2.01 -13.32
N TYR A 69 6.81 -2.26 -12.60
CA TYR A 69 5.46 -1.91 -13.05
C TYR A 69 5.35 -0.42 -13.38
N PHE A 70 5.72 0.47 -12.46
CA PHE A 70 5.61 1.91 -12.67
C PHE A 70 6.58 2.46 -13.72
N ALA A 71 7.72 1.80 -13.94
CA ALA A 71 8.64 2.13 -15.02
C ALA A 71 8.08 1.74 -16.39
N SER A 72 7.31 0.64 -16.49
CA SER A 72 6.71 0.17 -17.75
C SER A 72 5.50 0.98 -18.23
N GLN A 73 4.93 1.81 -17.35
CA GLN A 73 3.78 2.68 -17.65
C GLN A 73 4.19 4.08 -18.19
N GLY A 74 5.47 4.28 -18.50
CA GLY A 74 6.06 5.53 -19.00
C GLY A 74 6.35 5.53 -20.49
#